data_AF-A0A1C6GFX3-F1
#
_entry.id   AF-A0A1C6GFX3-F1
#
_cell.length_a   1.000
_cell.length_b   1.000
_cell.length_c   1.000
_cell.angle_alpha   90.00
_cell.angle_beta   90.00
_cell.angle_gamma   90.00
#
_symmetry.space_group_name_H-M   'P 1'
#
loop_
_entity.id
_entity.type
_entity.pdbx_description
1 polymer ?
#
loop_
_entity_poly.entity_id
_entity_poly.type
_entity_poly.pdbx_seq_one_letter_code
_entity_poly.pdbx_strand_id
1 'polypeptide(L)'
;MKADNTRAYVKNLPDFFDPEVFHKLENDCYKAGCSGTVIDYSEFPAAEYRYFERLCGVYNKFSHKEISLEDAKAQKLIFYKDYRNDLAQYLKYSEICKNHQEVVKATETLCTALCKMAVKLPNEVSEAFKTALKIVSAARGEDVTEKTVLRNMEGVQK
;
A
#
# COMPACT_ATOMS: atom_id res chain seq x y z
N MET A 1 3.43 19.56 32.59
CA MET A 1 3.45 18.13 32.27
C MET A 1 3.72 17.99 30.79
N LYS A 2 4.96 17.67 30.40
CA LYS A 2 5.28 17.29 29.01
C LYS A 2 5.11 15.78 28.95
N ALA A 3 4.20 15.30 28.13
CA ALA A 3 4.05 13.87 27.90
C ALA A 3 5.29 13.41 27.13
N ASP A 4 6.16 12.69 27.83
CA ASP A 4 7.21 11.86 27.25
C ASP A 4 6.51 10.80 26.40
N ASN A 5 6.42 11.05 25.10
CA ASN A 5 5.91 10.05 24.16
C ASN A 5 7.09 9.19 23.68
N THR A 6 7.78 8.57 24.62
CA THR A 6 8.77 7.52 24.34
C THR A 6 8.00 6.24 24.06
N ARG A 7 7.42 6.15 22.85
CA ARG A 7 6.97 4.88 22.31
C ARG A 7 8.20 4.02 22.00
N ALA A 8 8.73 3.37 23.02
CA ALA A 8 9.66 2.26 22.85
C ALA A 8 8.85 1.05 22.34
N TYR A 9 8.58 1.00 21.04
CA TYR A 9 8.09 -0.21 20.40
C TYR A 9 9.30 -0.97 19.86
N VAL A 10 9.79 -1.91 20.67
CA VAL A 10 10.67 -2.97 20.18
C VAL A 10 10.06 -4.31 20.55
N LYS A 11 9.41 -4.93 19.58
CA LYS A 11 9.49 -6.37 19.34
C LYS A 11 9.45 -6.49 17.82
N ASN A 12 10.59 -6.84 17.23
CA ASN A 12 10.73 -6.94 15.78
C ASN A 12 9.59 -7.80 15.23
N LEU A 13 8.77 -7.22 14.35
CA LEU A 13 7.78 -7.98 13.60
C LEU A 13 8.48 -9.16 12.91
N PRO A 14 7.86 -10.36 12.88
CA PRO A 14 8.37 -11.46 12.09
C PRO A 14 8.53 -11.04 10.62
N ASP A 15 9.58 -11.52 9.97
CA ASP A 15 9.67 -11.40 8.51
C ASP A 15 8.72 -12.42 7.87
N PHE A 16 7.54 -11.97 7.46
CA PHE A 16 6.54 -12.84 6.83
C PHE A 16 6.91 -13.24 5.40
N PHE A 17 7.94 -12.62 4.80
CA PHE A 17 8.48 -13.02 3.50
C PHE A 17 9.53 -14.12 3.63
N ASP A 18 10.09 -14.34 4.82
CA ASP A 18 10.93 -15.49 5.12
C ASP A 18 10.08 -16.77 5.24
N PRO A 19 10.26 -17.75 4.34
CA PRO A 19 9.51 -19.00 4.39
C PRO A 19 9.66 -19.77 5.70
N GLU A 20 10.83 -19.71 6.35
CA GLU A 20 11.08 -20.44 7.60
C GLU A 20 10.29 -19.80 8.75
N VAL A 21 10.27 -18.48 8.84
CA VAL A 21 9.48 -17.73 9.82
C VAL A 21 7.99 -17.96 9.59
N PHE A 22 7.54 -17.91 8.33
CA PHE A 22 6.14 -18.13 7.98
C PHE A 22 5.68 -19.55 8.37
N HIS A 23 6.45 -20.57 8.01
CA HIS A 23 6.14 -21.97 8.37
C HIS A 23 6.20 -22.22 9.88
N LYS A 24 7.12 -21.55 10.58
CA LYS A 24 7.18 -21.62 12.04
C LYS A 24 5.90 -21.06 12.66
N LEU A 25 5.39 -19.91 12.20
CA LEU A 25 4.14 -19.33 12.68
C LEU A 25 2.93 -20.23 12.37
N GLU A 26 2.89 -20.88 11.21
CA GLU A 26 1.83 -21.86 10.90
C GLU A 26 1.85 -23.05 11.89
N ASN A 27 3.05 -23.56 12.21
CA ASN A 27 3.23 -24.64 13.17
C ASN A 27 2.89 -24.21 14.60
N ASP A 28 3.23 -22.97 14.97
CA ASP A 28 2.85 -22.39 16.26
C ASP A 28 1.33 -22.27 16.35
N CYS A 29 0.63 -21.95 15.25
CA CYS A 29 -0.84 -21.97 15.21
C CYS A 29 -1.42 -23.37 15.43
N TYR A 30 -0.82 -24.40 14.86
CA TYR A 30 -1.21 -25.78 15.10
C TYR A 30 -1.03 -26.16 16.59
N LYS A 31 0.13 -25.83 17.17
CA LYS A 31 0.42 -26.08 18.59
C LYS A 31 -0.49 -25.28 19.52
N ALA A 32 -0.79 -24.04 19.20
CA ALA A 32 -1.69 -23.16 19.94
C ALA A 32 -3.07 -23.80 20.09
N GLY A 33 -3.65 -24.29 18.99
CA GLY A 33 -4.92 -25.01 19.02
C GLY A 33 -4.88 -26.26 19.91
N CYS A 34 -3.76 -26.98 19.96
CA CYS A 34 -3.61 -28.20 20.76
C CYS A 34 -3.23 -27.97 22.25
N SER A 35 -2.63 -26.83 22.59
CA SER A 35 -2.06 -26.57 23.93
C SER A 35 -2.71 -25.41 24.68
N GLY A 36 -3.60 -24.63 24.03
CA GLY A 36 -4.20 -23.42 24.61
C GLY A 36 -3.26 -22.21 24.64
N THR A 37 -2.11 -22.27 23.96
CA THR A 37 -1.19 -21.14 23.82
C THR A 37 -1.80 -20.07 22.92
N VAL A 38 -1.74 -18.79 23.32
CA VAL A 38 -2.24 -17.66 22.52
C VAL A 38 -1.09 -17.03 21.75
N ILE A 39 -1.24 -16.88 20.43
CA ILE A 39 -0.33 -16.10 19.60
C ILE A 39 -0.78 -14.64 19.63
N ASP A 40 0.16 -13.74 19.89
CA ASP A 40 -0.09 -12.30 19.87
C ASP A 40 -0.01 -11.76 18.44
N TYR A 41 -1.12 -11.26 17.92
CA TYR A 41 -1.26 -10.69 16.58
C TYR A 41 -1.39 -9.16 16.56
N SER A 42 -1.26 -8.50 17.72
CA SER A 42 -1.57 -7.07 17.87
C SER A 42 -0.83 -6.16 16.88
N GLU A 43 0.37 -6.54 16.49
CA GLU A 43 1.22 -5.79 15.57
C GLU A 43 1.23 -6.37 14.14
N PHE A 44 0.51 -7.47 13.86
CA PHE A 44 0.57 -8.09 12.54
C PHE A 44 -0.06 -7.18 11.48
N PRO A 45 0.51 -7.09 10.26
CA PRO A 45 -0.16 -6.39 9.18
C PRO A 45 -1.48 -7.10 8.81
N ALA A 46 -2.40 -6.36 8.20
CA ALA A 46 -3.80 -6.77 8.10
C ALA A 46 -4.03 -8.08 7.30
N ALA A 47 -3.16 -8.41 6.35
CA ALA A 47 -3.26 -9.66 5.58
C ALA A 47 -2.80 -10.86 6.42
N GLU A 48 -1.67 -10.71 7.10
CA GLU A 48 -1.06 -11.70 7.98
C GLU A 48 -1.93 -11.96 9.21
N TYR A 49 -2.45 -10.91 9.85
CA TYR A 49 -3.42 -11.01 10.94
C TYR A 49 -4.60 -11.89 10.55
N ARG A 50 -5.26 -11.57 9.42
CA ARG A 50 -6.45 -12.30 8.96
C ARG A 50 -6.14 -13.74 8.63
N TYR A 51 -4.97 -14.01 8.06
CA TYR A 51 -4.54 -15.37 7.75
C TYR A 51 -4.31 -16.21 9.01
N PHE A 52 -3.45 -15.74 9.92
CA PHE A 52 -3.05 -16.51 11.10
C PHE A 52 -4.17 -16.62 12.14
N GLU A 53 -4.98 -15.59 12.33
CA GLU A 53 -6.18 -15.66 13.19
C GLU A 53 -7.12 -16.80 12.74
N ARG A 54 -7.46 -16.84 11.44
CA ARG A 54 -8.32 -17.88 10.86
C ARG A 54 -7.68 -19.26 10.95
N LEU A 55 -6.38 -19.37 10.67
CA LEU A 55 -5.66 -20.63 10.72
C LEU A 55 -5.64 -21.22 12.14
N CYS A 56 -5.32 -20.41 13.14
CA CYS A 56 -5.38 -20.80 14.54
C CYS A 56 -6.80 -21.20 14.97
N GLY A 57 -7.83 -20.46 14.52
CA GLY A 57 -9.22 -20.83 14.76
C GLY A 57 -9.58 -22.21 14.21
N VAL A 58 -9.10 -22.55 13.01
CA VAL A 58 -9.29 -23.88 12.41
C VAL A 58 -8.58 -24.97 13.20
N TYR A 59 -7.34 -24.75 13.63
CA TYR A 59 -6.64 -25.75 14.43
C TYR A 59 -7.22 -25.91 15.84
N ASN A 60 -7.82 -24.87 16.40
CA ASN A 60 -8.59 -24.98 17.62
C ASN A 60 -9.86 -25.85 17.44
N LYS A 61 -10.60 -25.70 16.33
CA LYS A 61 -11.73 -26.59 16.03
C LYS A 61 -11.29 -28.04 15.84
N PHE A 62 -10.15 -28.24 15.19
CA PHE A 62 -9.55 -29.56 15.03
C PHE A 62 -9.16 -30.19 16.38
N SER A 63 -8.54 -29.43 17.29
CA SER A 63 -8.15 -29.96 18.61
C SER A 63 -9.35 -30.35 19.47
N HIS A 64 -10.47 -29.64 19.31
CA HIS A 64 -11.75 -29.96 19.95
C HIS A 64 -12.56 -31.05 19.21
N LYS A 65 -11.98 -31.66 18.16
CA LYS A 65 -12.59 -32.71 17.33
C LYS A 65 -13.88 -32.29 16.62
N GLU A 66 -14.09 -30.99 16.39
CA GLU A 66 -15.23 -30.47 15.64
C GLU A 66 -15.09 -30.69 14.13
N ILE A 67 -13.85 -30.76 13.64
CA ILE A 67 -13.52 -30.99 12.23
C ILE A 67 -12.41 -32.04 12.11
N SER A 68 -12.30 -32.66 10.94
CA SER A 68 -11.21 -33.58 10.65
C SER A 68 -9.90 -32.84 10.32
N LEU A 69 -8.77 -33.56 10.36
CA LEU A 69 -7.49 -33.01 9.92
C LEU A 69 -7.48 -32.68 8.43
N GLU A 70 -8.21 -33.45 7.61
CA GLU A 70 -8.33 -33.17 6.17
C GLU A 70 -9.09 -31.87 5.92
N ASP A 71 -10.19 -31.65 6.64
CA ASP A 71 -10.95 -30.39 6.55
C ASP A 71 -10.11 -29.20 6.98
N ALA A 72 -9.32 -29.34 8.05
CA ALA A 72 -8.42 -28.30 8.50
C ALA A 72 -7.35 -27.95 7.44
N LYS A 73 -6.79 -28.96 6.77
CA LYS A 73 -5.84 -28.76 5.66
C LYS A 73 -6.51 -28.11 4.44
N ALA A 74 -7.73 -28.51 4.09
CA ALA A 74 -8.48 -27.91 3.00
C ALA A 74 -8.76 -26.42 3.28
N GLN A 75 -9.18 -26.07 4.50
CA GLN A 75 -9.39 -24.67 4.90
C GLN A 75 -8.09 -23.87 4.91
N LYS A 76 -6.97 -24.44 5.38
CA LYS A 76 -5.65 -23.79 5.29
C LYS A 76 -5.31 -23.39 3.85
N LEU A 77 -5.55 -24.27 2.88
CA LEU A 77 -5.29 -23.98 1.46
C LEU A 77 -6.12 -22.80 0.94
N ILE A 78 -7.40 -22.75 1.32
CA ILE A 78 -8.29 -21.65 0.96
C ILE A 78 -7.79 -20.34 1.56
N PHE A 79 -7.48 -20.33 2.86
CA PHE A 79 -6.99 -19.13 3.53
C PHE A 79 -5.66 -18.66 2.99
N TYR A 80 -4.77 -19.59 2.62
CA TYR A 80 -3.49 -19.24 2.02
C TYR A 80 -3.67 -18.58 0.64
N LYS A 81 -4.63 -19.08 -0.15
CA LYS A 81 -4.99 -18.45 -1.42
C LYS A 81 -5.52 -17.02 -1.21
N ASP A 82 -6.41 -16.82 -0.24
CA ASP A 82 -6.96 -15.50 0.09
C ASP A 82 -5.86 -14.54 0.56
N TYR A 83 -4.97 -15.01 1.44
CA TYR A 83 -3.79 -14.25 1.89
C TYR A 83 -2.92 -13.78 0.71
N ARG A 84 -2.64 -14.66 -0.24
CA ARG A 84 -1.83 -14.32 -1.43
C ARG A 84 -2.52 -13.27 -2.30
N ASN A 85 -3.85 -13.33 -2.42
CA ASN A 85 -4.61 -12.34 -3.17
C ASN A 85 -4.61 -10.97 -2.47
N ASP A 86 -4.84 -10.95 -1.16
CA ASP A 86 -4.82 -9.73 -0.34
C ASP A 86 -3.43 -9.06 -0.40
N LEU A 87 -2.37 -9.85 -0.30
CA LEU A 87 -0.99 -9.35 -0.38
C LEU A 87 -0.68 -8.79 -1.77
N ALA A 88 -1.06 -9.49 -2.84
CA ALA A 88 -0.87 -9.00 -4.21
C ALA A 88 -1.63 -7.70 -4.46
N GLN A 89 -2.86 -7.60 -3.95
CA GLN A 89 -3.66 -6.38 -4.02
C GLN A 89 -3.00 -5.24 -3.26
N TYR A 90 -2.54 -5.48 -2.03
CA TYR A 90 -1.84 -4.48 -1.23
C TYR A 90 -0.59 -3.95 -1.94
N LEU A 91 0.27 -4.85 -2.44
CA LEU A 91 1.50 -4.47 -3.15
C LEU A 91 1.19 -3.61 -4.38
N LYS A 92 0.19 -4.01 -5.17
CA LYS A 92 -0.27 -3.24 -6.34
C LYS A 92 -0.74 -1.84 -5.96
N TYR A 93 -1.58 -1.71 -4.93
CA TYR A 93 -2.08 -0.39 -4.51
C TYR A 93 -0.98 0.46 -3.89
N SER A 94 -0.06 -0.13 -3.13
CA SER A 94 1.10 0.56 -2.56
C SER A 94 1.96 1.19 -3.66
N GLU A 95 2.23 0.46 -4.73
CA GLU A 95 2.95 0.97 -5.90
C GLU A 95 2.21 2.11 -6.60
N ILE A 96 0.90 1.96 -6.84
CA ILE A 96 0.07 3.02 -7.45
C ILE A 96 0.10 4.29 -6.60
N CYS A 97 -0.07 4.17 -5.28
CA CYS A 97 -0.03 5.30 -4.36
C CYS A 97 1.34 5.99 -4.34
N LYS A 98 2.42 5.20 -4.36
CA LYS A 98 3.79 5.73 -4.42
C LYS A 98 4.01 6.53 -5.70
N ASN A 99 3.66 5.95 -6.85
CA ASN A 99 3.78 6.62 -8.15
C ASN A 99 2.94 7.90 -8.19
N HIS A 100 1.71 7.86 -7.68
CA HIS A 100 0.87 9.05 -7.58
C HIS A 100 1.50 10.13 -6.69
N GLN A 101 2.06 9.76 -5.54
CA GLN A 101 2.72 10.71 -4.65
C GLN A 101 3.96 11.35 -5.30
N GLU A 102 4.72 10.60 -6.10
CA GLU A 102 5.84 11.13 -6.87
C GLU A 102 5.39 12.14 -7.92
N VAL A 103 4.30 11.86 -8.65
CA VAL A 103 3.70 12.81 -9.60
C VAL A 103 3.22 14.08 -8.89
N VAL A 104 2.57 13.96 -7.73
CA VAL A 104 2.12 15.12 -6.94
C VAL A 104 3.31 15.98 -6.52
N LYS A 105 4.38 15.38 -5.97
CA LYS A 105 5.59 16.10 -5.57
C LYS A 105 6.26 16.82 -6.74
N ALA A 106 6.35 16.16 -7.90
CA ALA A 106 6.91 16.77 -9.11
C ALA A 106 6.07 17.97 -9.57
N THR A 107 4.75 17.81 -9.55
CA THR A 107 3.80 18.88 -9.91
C THR A 107 3.89 20.07 -8.94
N GLU A 108 3.92 19.82 -7.64
CA GLU A 108 4.07 20.86 -6.61
C GLU A 108 5.39 21.63 -6.77
N THR A 109 6.47 20.94 -7.12
CA THR A 109 7.77 21.55 -7.39
C THR A 109 7.69 22.51 -8.58
N LEU A 110 7.04 22.09 -9.68
CA LEU A 110 6.82 22.93 -10.85
C LEU A 110 5.92 24.13 -10.55
N CYS A 111 4.82 23.93 -9.81
CA CYS A 111 3.95 25.03 -9.36
C CYS A 111 4.71 26.04 -8.51
N THR A 112 5.53 25.57 -7.58
CA THR A 112 6.36 26.44 -6.73
C THR A 112 7.37 27.23 -7.56
N ALA A 113 8.00 26.60 -8.55
CA ALA A 113 8.91 27.27 -9.46
C ALA A 113 8.19 28.38 -10.26
N LEU A 114 7.02 28.07 -10.83
CA LEU A 114 6.19 29.03 -11.58
C LEU A 114 5.78 30.22 -10.71
N CYS A 115 5.27 29.97 -9.50
CA CYS A 115 4.86 31.04 -8.58
C CYS A 115 6.00 31.96 -8.15
N LYS A 116 7.25 31.48 -8.16
CA LYS A 116 8.45 32.27 -7.85
C LYS A 116 9.01 33.01 -9.06
N MET A 117 8.55 32.74 -10.28
CA MET A 117 9.00 33.47 -11.46
C MET A 117 8.46 34.91 -11.44
N ALA A 118 9.35 35.88 -11.23
CA ALA A 118 9.04 37.29 -11.40
C ALA A 118 9.06 37.63 -12.89
N VAL A 119 7.92 37.48 -13.56
CA VAL A 119 7.81 37.72 -15.01
C VAL A 119 7.88 39.22 -15.30
N LYS A 120 9.01 39.68 -15.84
CA LYS A 120 9.29 41.08 -16.23
C LYS A 120 9.68 41.23 -17.69
N LEU A 121 10.20 40.18 -18.31
CA LEU A 121 10.67 40.17 -19.70
C LEU A 121 9.87 39.18 -20.57
N PRO A 122 9.70 39.44 -21.88
CA PRO A 122 8.98 38.54 -22.78
C PRO A 122 9.50 37.09 -22.79
N ASN A 123 10.82 36.89 -22.67
CA ASN A 123 11.41 35.55 -22.61
C ASN A 123 11.02 34.78 -21.34
N GLU A 124 10.75 35.49 -20.24
CA GLU A 124 10.31 34.88 -18.97
C GLU A 124 8.84 34.45 -19.05
N VAL A 125 8.04 35.10 -19.90
CA VAL A 125 6.66 34.68 -20.22
C VAL A 125 6.67 33.33 -20.93
N SER A 126 7.55 33.14 -21.92
CA SER A 126 7.68 31.86 -22.64
C SER A 126 8.13 30.72 -21.73
N GLU A 127 9.05 30.97 -20.79
CA GLU A 127 9.48 29.95 -19.82
C GLU A 127 8.42 29.66 -18.76
N ALA A 128 7.67 30.67 -18.31
CA ALA A 128 6.51 30.47 -17.45
C ALA A 128 5.44 29.62 -18.14
N PHE A 129 5.16 29.88 -19.43
CA PHE A 129 4.22 29.09 -20.22
C PHE A 129 4.66 27.64 -20.41
N LYS A 130 5.93 27.38 -20.74
CA LYS A 130 6.49 26.01 -20.80
C LYS A 130 6.38 25.29 -19.46
N THR A 131 6.59 26.01 -18.35
CA THR A 131 6.46 25.44 -17.00
C THR A 131 5.00 25.09 -16.69
N ALA A 132 4.06 25.97 -17.07
CA ALA A 132 2.62 25.70 -16.95
C ALA A 132 2.18 24.48 -17.78
N LEU A 133 2.68 24.33 -19.02
CA LEU A 133 2.40 23.15 -19.84
C LEU A 133 2.90 21.87 -19.17
N LYS A 134 4.11 21.88 -18.60
CA LYS A 134 4.66 20.71 -17.86
C LYS A 134 3.81 20.34 -16.63
N ILE A 135 3.28 21.32 -15.90
CA ILE A 135 2.37 21.09 -14.77
C ILE A 135 1.11 20.37 -15.27
N VAL A 136 0.51 20.86 -16.35
CA VAL A 136 -0.73 20.29 -16.89
C VAL A 136 -0.48 18.89 -17.48
N SER A 137 0.66 18.65 -18.14
CA SER A 137 1.05 17.32 -18.59
C SER A 137 1.20 16.34 -17.43
N ALA A 138 1.90 16.76 -16.36
CA ALA A 138 2.09 15.93 -15.17
C ALA A 138 0.75 15.62 -14.47
N ALA A 139 -0.14 16.60 -14.35
CA ALA A 139 -1.44 16.43 -13.71
C ALA A 139 -2.39 15.53 -14.52
N ARG A 140 -2.32 15.56 -15.86
CA ARG A 140 -3.19 14.76 -16.75
C ARG A 140 -2.60 13.40 -17.09
N GLY A 141 -1.31 13.17 -16.84
CA GLY A 141 -0.62 11.94 -17.21
C GLY A 141 -0.43 11.77 -18.73
N GLU A 142 -0.52 12.85 -19.50
CA GLU A 142 -0.35 12.86 -20.95
C GLU A 142 0.51 14.06 -21.39
N ASP A 143 1.14 14.00 -22.57
CA ASP A 143 1.92 15.13 -23.08
C ASP A 143 1.01 16.25 -23.61
N VAL A 144 0.90 17.31 -22.83
CA VAL A 144 0.13 18.51 -23.17
C VAL A 144 1.06 19.55 -23.77
N THR A 145 0.85 19.79 -25.06
CA THR A 145 1.58 20.81 -25.83
C THR A 145 0.70 22.05 -26.02
N GLU A 146 1.30 23.16 -26.45
CA GLU A 146 0.58 24.36 -26.85
C GLU A 146 -0.51 24.08 -27.89
N LYS A 147 -0.23 23.20 -28.86
CA LYS A 147 -1.19 22.75 -29.88
C LYS A 147 -2.36 21.95 -29.29
N THR A 148 -2.16 21.27 -28.16
CA THR A 148 -3.22 20.57 -27.42
C THR A 148 -4.14 21.58 -26.75
N VAL A 149 -3.59 22.64 -26.14
CA VAL A 149 -4.36 23.70 -25.49
C VAL A 149 -5.17 24.51 -26.51
N LEU A 150 -4.54 24.92 -27.63
CA LEU A 150 -5.19 25.70 -28.68
C LEU A 150 -6.39 24.96 -29.30
N ARG A 151 -6.25 23.68 -29.62
CA ARG A 151 -7.36 22.85 -30.14
C ARG A 151 -8.55 22.76 -29.18
N ASN A 152 -8.29 22.67 -27.89
CA ASN A 152 -9.36 22.60 -26.89
C ASN A 152 -10.08 23.95 -26.75
N MET A 153 -9.37 25.08 -26.86
CA MET A 153 -10.00 26.40 -26.83
C MET A 153 -10.87 26.66 -28.07
N GLU A 154 -10.42 26.23 -29.25
CA GLU A 154 -11.19 26.33 -30.51
C GLU A 154 -12.46 25.45 -30.49
N GLY A 155 -12.43 24.31 -29.79
CA GLY A 155 -13.58 23.42 -29.63
C GLY A 155 -14.66 23.93 -28.66
N VAL A 156 -14.29 24.81 -27.72
CA VAL A 156 -15.20 25.40 -26.72
C VAL A 156 -15.97 26.63 -27.27
N GLN A 157 -15.52 27.21 -28.39
CA GLN A 157 -16.15 28.36 -29.05
C GLN A 157 -17.29 28.00 -30.03
N LYS A 158 -17.77 26.74 -30.03
CA LYS A 158 -18.91 26.30 -30.85
C LYS A 158 -20.17 26.08 -30.03
#